data_AF-A0A7C2RCK0-F1
#
_entry.id   AF-A0A7C2RCK0-F1
#
_cell.length_a   1.000
_cell.length_b   1.000
_cell.length_c   1.000
_cell.angle_alpha   90.00
_cell.angle_beta   90.00
_cell.angle_gamma   90.00
#
_symmetry.space_group_name_H-M   'P 1'
#
loop_
_entity.id
_entity.type
_entity.pdbx_description
1 polymer ?
#
loop_
_entity_poly.entity_id
_entity_poly.type
_entity_poly.pdbx_seq_one_letter_code
_entity_poly.pdbx_strand_id
1 'polypeptide(L)'
;MNIFKKLGLFIASIAPGIFLIGYNIGTGSITTMASSGAAYGMTMIWPLLLSCVFTYFLIMLFGRYTSITGHTILTSFRKYFGNGVTLFVLISLLASEWISCMGVMGVVTQVVQEWSRPLTASGNGFSPVITAAVFGALLYYLFWNGQHRIFEKILAVFVGIMGLCFILTMFMVIPDAQEVIGGLVPRMPDGADAMLIMAGMVGTTMGAILYVVRSILVQEKGWGLKDLKQERRDAIISSSMMFILSIAVMASAAGTLHPLGL
;
A
#
# COMPACT_ATOMS: atom_id res chain seq x y z
N MET A 1 -20.71 10.13 -29.31
CA MET A 1 -19.43 9.64 -28.75
C MET A 1 -19.74 8.48 -27.80
N ASN A 2 -19.46 7.24 -28.22
CA ASN A 2 -20.03 6.02 -27.63
C ASN A 2 -19.70 5.82 -26.15
N ILE A 3 -20.69 5.34 -25.39
CA ILE A 3 -20.59 5.05 -23.95
C ILE A 3 -19.42 4.09 -23.64
N PHE A 4 -19.15 3.13 -24.54
CA PHE A 4 -18.01 2.21 -24.46
C PHE A 4 -16.65 2.89 -24.63
N LYS A 5 -16.55 3.96 -25.44
CA LYS A 5 -15.34 4.79 -25.53
C LYS A 5 -15.16 5.63 -24.26
N LYS A 6 -16.25 6.15 -23.68
CA LYS A 6 -16.21 6.84 -22.37
C LYS A 6 -15.79 5.89 -21.25
N LEU A 7 -16.32 4.66 -21.23
CA LEU A 7 -15.97 3.64 -20.25
C LEU A 7 -14.53 3.16 -20.43
N GLY A 8 -14.07 2.96 -21.68
CA GLY A 8 -12.69 2.64 -21.99
C GLY A 8 -11.71 3.76 -21.61
N LEU A 9 -12.07 5.03 -21.84
CA LEU A 9 -11.30 6.19 -21.39
C LEU A 9 -11.31 6.34 -19.86
N PHE A 10 -12.42 6.02 -19.20
CA PHE A 10 -12.54 6.03 -17.74
C PHE A 10 -11.69 4.92 -17.11
N ILE A 11 -11.79 3.69 -17.61
CA ILE A 11 -10.94 2.56 -17.20
C ILE A 11 -9.47 2.85 -17.51
N ALA A 12 -9.14 3.45 -18.66
CA ALA A 12 -7.77 3.87 -18.97
C ALA A 12 -7.29 5.03 -18.07
N SER A 13 -8.19 5.85 -17.53
CA SER A 13 -7.85 6.88 -16.54
C SER A 13 -7.68 6.31 -15.12
N ILE A 14 -8.31 5.16 -14.84
CA ILE A 14 -8.24 4.43 -13.56
C ILE A 14 -7.13 3.38 -13.57
N ALA A 15 -6.71 2.88 -14.74
CA ALA A 15 -5.65 1.88 -14.86
C ALA A 15 -4.32 2.31 -14.24
N PRO A 16 -3.87 3.59 -14.36
CA PRO A 16 -2.76 4.10 -13.57
C PRO A 16 -3.05 4.04 -12.07
N GLY A 17 -4.29 4.36 -11.65
CA GLY A 17 -4.76 4.25 -10.27
C GLY A 17 -4.76 2.82 -9.72
N ILE A 18 -5.15 1.82 -10.51
CA ILE A 18 -5.10 0.39 -10.13
C ILE A 18 -3.66 -0.11 -10.02
N PHE A 19 -2.78 0.29 -10.94
CA PHE A 19 -1.35 -0.01 -10.83
C PHE A 19 -0.73 0.69 -9.62
N LEU A 20 -1.20 1.91 -9.32
CA LEU A 20 -0.84 2.65 -8.11
C LEU A 20 -1.40 2.01 -6.85
N ILE A 21 -2.57 1.36 -6.85
CA ILE A 21 -3.06 0.60 -5.68
C ILE A 21 -2.05 -0.48 -5.31
N GLY A 22 -1.58 -1.29 -6.27
CA GLY A 22 -0.59 -2.34 -6.00
C GLY A 22 0.77 -1.82 -5.60
N TYR A 23 1.09 -0.57 -5.97
CA TYR A 23 2.31 0.11 -5.53
C TYR A 23 2.17 0.75 -4.13
N ASN A 24 0.96 1.15 -3.74
CA ASN A 24 0.71 1.95 -2.54
C ASN A 24 0.19 1.13 -1.35
N ILE A 25 -0.57 0.07 -1.61
CA ILE A 25 -1.13 -0.80 -0.58
C ILE A 25 -0.36 -2.11 -0.64
N GLY A 26 0.64 -2.19 0.24
CA GLY A 26 1.43 -3.40 0.46
C GLY A 26 0.76 -4.34 1.47
N THR A 27 1.37 -5.50 1.66
CA THR A 27 0.95 -6.47 2.70
C THR A 27 0.90 -5.83 4.08
N GLY A 28 1.86 -4.96 4.42
CA GLY A 28 1.89 -4.23 5.69
C GLY A 28 0.68 -3.31 5.91
N SER A 29 0.21 -2.64 4.85
CA SER A 29 -1.00 -1.81 4.93
C SER A 29 -2.24 -2.67 5.20
N ILE A 30 -2.36 -3.80 4.50
CA ILE A 30 -3.50 -4.72 4.65
C ILE A 30 -3.51 -5.34 6.04
N THR A 31 -2.36 -5.80 6.54
CA THR A 31 -2.27 -6.40 7.88
C THR A 31 -2.58 -5.36 8.96
N THR A 32 -2.04 -4.15 8.88
CA THR A 32 -2.31 -3.10 9.89
C THR A 32 -3.77 -2.64 9.87
N MET A 33 -4.40 -2.51 8.70
CA MET A 33 -5.83 -2.18 8.57
C MET A 33 -6.73 -3.31 9.09
N ALA A 34 -6.38 -4.56 8.78
CA ALA A 34 -7.10 -5.72 9.27
C ALA A 34 -6.96 -5.87 10.79
N SER A 35 -5.75 -5.75 11.33
CA SER A 35 -5.50 -5.77 12.78
C SER A 35 -6.22 -4.63 13.50
N SER A 36 -6.25 -3.43 12.91
CA SER A 36 -7.01 -2.31 13.45
C SER A 36 -8.51 -2.59 13.48
N GLY A 37 -9.07 -3.13 12.39
CA GLY A 37 -10.48 -3.49 12.30
C GLY A 37 -10.86 -4.61 13.28
N ALA A 38 -10.03 -5.65 13.36
CA ALA A 38 -10.19 -6.77 14.26
C ALA A 38 -10.15 -6.36 15.73
N ALA A 39 -9.16 -5.56 16.14
CA ALA A 39 -8.98 -5.18 17.55
C ALA A 39 -9.89 -4.03 18.00
N TYR A 40 -10.14 -3.03 17.14
CA TYR A 40 -10.76 -1.76 17.54
C TYR A 40 -11.98 -1.35 16.70
N GLY A 41 -12.48 -2.26 15.86
CA GLY A 41 -13.58 -2.00 14.95
C GLY A 41 -13.28 -0.83 14.02
N MET A 42 -14.26 0.06 13.86
CA MET A 42 -14.16 1.23 12.97
C MET A 42 -13.58 2.48 13.65
N THR A 43 -13.10 2.40 14.90
CA THR A 43 -12.67 3.58 15.68
C THR A 43 -11.44 4.29 15.09
N MET A 44 -10.58 3.57 14.38
CA MET A 44 -9.33 4.10 13.81
C MET A 44 -9.44 4.57 12.36
N ILE A 45 -10.63 4.98 11.89
CA ILE A 45 -10.74 5.59 10.56
C ILE A 45 -10.07 6.97 10.53
N TRP A 46 -10.17 7.77 11.59
CA TRP A 46 -9.60 9.12 11.61
C TRP A 46 -8.07 9.19 11.35
N PRO A 47 -7.19 8.36 11.94
CA PRO A 47 -5.76 8.39 11.62
C PRO A 47 -5.50 7.91 10.18
N LEU A 48 -6.29 6.97 9.67
CA LEU A 48 -6.22 6.51 8.28
C LEU A 48 -6.58 7.65 7.31
N LEU A 49 -7.69 8.35 7.55
CA LEU A 49 -8.12 9.48 6.75
C LEU A 49 -7.04 10.57 6.75
N LEU A 50 -6.53 10.92 7.93
CA LEU A 50 -5.48 11.92 8.08
C LEU A 50 -4.21 11.53 7.31
N SER A 51 -3.82 10.25 7.40
CA SER A 51 -2.67 9.72 6.67
C SER A 51 -2.87 9.82 5.15
N CYS A 52 -4.03 9.42 4.62
CA CYS A 52 -4.33 9.55 3.20
C CYS A 52 -4.33 11.02 2.72
N VAL A 53 -4.83 11.95 3.54
CA VAL A 53 -4.81 13.39 3.27
C VAL A 53 -3.36 13.90 3.21
N PHE A 54 -2.51 13.54 4.16
CA PHE A 54 -1.09 13.91 4.12
C PHE A 54 -0.37 13.29 2.92
N THR A 55 -0.60 12.01 2.64
CA THR A 55 -0.06 11.33 1.47
C THR A 55 -0.47 12.04 0.17
N TYR A 56 -1.72 12.50 0.06
CA TYR A 56 -2.17 13.31 -1.08
C TYR A 56 -1.33 14.59 -1.26
N PHE A 57 -1.17 15.36 -0.19
CA PHE A 57 -0.36 16.59 -0.24
C PHE A 57 1.09 16.31 -0.60
N LEU A 58 1.69 15.27 -0.03
CA LEU A 58 3.08 14.91 -0.30
C LEU A 58 3.28 14.43 -1.74
N ILE A 59 2.39 13.57 -2.27
CA ILE A 59 2.41 13.17 -3.69
C ILE A 59 2.35 14.40 -4.60
N MET A 60 1.44 15.33 -4.31
CA MET A 60 1.25 16.55 -5.11
C MET A 60 2.47 17.48 -5.04
N LEU A 61 3.06 17.66 -3.86
CA LEU A 61 4.22 18.54 -3.69
C LEU A 61 5.47 17.98 -4.36
N PHE A 62 5.74 16.68 -4.19
CA PHE A 62 6.92 16.03 -4.76
C PHE A 62 6.82 15.93 -6.27
N GLY A 63 5.64 15.60 -6.81
CA GLY A 63 5.44 15.60 -8.25
C GLY A 63 5.55 17.01 -8.85
N ARG A 64 4.90 18.02 -8.25
CA ARG A 64 4.97 19.41 -8.71
C ARG A 64 6.39 19.95 -8.68
N TYR A 65 7.16 19.60 -7.64
CA TYR A 65 8.56 19.95 -7.54
C TYR A 65 9.34 19.43 -8.75
N THR A 66 9.18 18.15 -9.10
CA THR A 66 9.88 17.56 -10.26
C THR A 66 9.36 18.10 -11.58
N SER A 67 8.06 18.35 -11.73
CA SER A 67 7.51 18.95 -12.95
C SER A 67 7.96 20.39 -13.19
N ILE A 68 8.28 21.14 -12.14
CA ILE A 68 8.79 22.52 -12.26
C ILE A 68 10.30 22.54 -12.45
N THR A 69 11.03 21.74 -11.67
CA THR A 69 12.51 21.79 -11.65
C THR A 69 13.17 20.89 -12.69
N GLY A 70 12.45 19.87 -13.20
CA GLY A 70 13.00 18.82 -14.04
C GLY A 70 13.92 17.83 -13.31
N HIS A 71 14.11 18.00 -12.00
CA HIS A 71 14.98 17.16 -11.18
C HIS A 71 14.17 16.22 -10.28
N THR A 72 14.66 14.98 -10.14
CA THR A 72 14.13 14.05 -9.13
C THR A 72 14.52 14.51 -7.73
N ILE A 73 13.80 14.01 -6.73
CA ILE A 73 14.02 14.44 -5.36
C ILE A 73 15.44 14.07 -4.90
N LEU A 74 15.91 12.85 -5.21
CA LEU A 74 17.28 12.43 -4.88
C LEU A 74 18.36 13.28 -5.57
N THR A 75 18.16 13.68 -6.83
CA THR A 75 19.12 14.57 -7.52
C THR A 75 19.12 15.97 -6.92
N SER A 76 17.97 16.45 -6.46
CA SER A 76 17.87 17.71 -5.72
C SER A 76 18.48 17.64 -4.34
N PHE A 77 18.31 16.55 -3.59
CA PHE A 77 19.02 16.34 -2.33
C PHE A 77 20.52 16.45 -2.51
N ARG A 78 21.06 15.83 -3.58
CA ARG A 78 22.47 15.90 -3.92
C ARG A 78 22.93 17.32 -4.23
N LYS A 79 22.12 18.08 -4.98
CA LYS A 79 22.43 19.45 -5.41
C LYS A 79 22.42 20.46 -4.26
N TYR A 80 21.45 20.38 -3.35
CA TYR A 80 21.25 21.39 -2.31
C TYR A 80 21.84 21.02 -0.95
N PHE A 81 21.87 19.72 -0.60
CA PHE A 81 22.33 19.24 0.71
C PHE A 81 23.64 18.45 0.63
N GLY A 82 24.18 18.26 -0.58
CA GLY A 82 25.43 17.54 -0.81
C GLY A 82 25.30 16.01 -0.74
N ASN A 83 26.41 15.33 -0.99
CA ASN A 83 26.44 13.87 -1.11
C ASN A 83 26.17 13.14 0.21
N GLY A 84 26.60 13.71 1.36
CA GLY A 84 26.47 13.05 2.67
C GLY A 84 25.01 12.85 3.08
N VAL A 85 24.20 13.91 3.05
CA VAL A 85 22.75 13.84 3.36
C VAL A 85 22.03 12.95 2.36
N THR A 86 22.39 13.03 1.08
CA THR A 86 21.78 12.20 0.03
C THR A 86 22.03 10.72 0.27
N LEU A 87 23.27 10.35 0.64
CA LEU A 87 23.61 8.96 0.95
C LEU A 87 22.87 8.46 2.20
N PHE A 88 22.75 9.30 3.23
CA PHE A 88 21.96 8.97 4.42
C PHE A 88 20.49 8.69 4.08
N VAL A 89 19.86 9.56 3.28
CA VAL A 89 18.48 9.37 2.82
C VAL A 89 18.35 8.09 1.98
N LEU A 90 19.28 7.85 1.05
CA LEU A 90 19.28 6.65 0.22
C LEU A 90 19.40 5.37 1.06
N ILE A 91 20.34 5.32 2.01
CA ILE A 91 20.53 4.16 2.90
C ILE A 91 19.28 3.96 3.77
N SER A 92 18.69 5.02 4.29
CA SER A 92 17.47 4.93 5.10
C SER A 92 16.29 4.37 4.31
N LEU A 93 16.13 4.79 3.06
CA LEU A 93 15.11 4.25 2.16
C LEU A 93 15.37 2.77 1.86
N LEU A 94 16.61 2.40 1.53
CA LEU A 94 16.97 0.99 1.27
C LEU A 94 16.73 0.11 2.50
N ALA A 95 17.13 0.56 3.68
CA ALA A 95 16.90 -0.15 4.93
C ALA A 95 15.39 -0.35 5.18
N SER A 96 14.56 0.68 4.93
CA SER A 96 13.11 0.57 5.10
C SER A 96 12.49 -0.47 4.16
N GLU A 97 12.94 -0.54 2.91
CA GLU A 97 12.46 -1.54 1.95
C GLU A 97 12.94 -2.96 2.29
N TRP A 98 14.17 -3.09 2.79
CA TRP A 98 14.68 -4.39 3.26
C TRP A 98 13.85 -4.93 4.41
N ILE A 99 13.54 -4.10 5.40
CA ILE A 99 12.68 -4.47 6.52
C ILE A 99 11.27 -4.83 6.04
N SER A 100 10.71 -4.07 5.10
CA SER A 100 9.41 -4.36 4.48
C SER A 100 9.41 -5.73 3.79
N CYS A 101 10.41 -6.02 2.96
CA CYS A 101 10.58 -7.31 2.28
C CYS A 101 10.74 -8.48 3.27
N MET A 102 11.50 -8.29 4.36
CA MET A 102 11.60 -9.28 5.43
C MET A 102 10.24 -9.56 6.08
N GLY A 103 9.45 -8.51 6.35
CA GLY A 103 8.09 -8.66 6.87
C GLY A 103 7.18 -9.44 5.93
N VAL A 104 7.20 -9.13 4.63
CA VAL A 104 6.41 -9.85 3.62
C VAL A 104 6.83 -11.33 3.55
N MET A 105 8.13 -11.62 3.55
CA MET A 105 8.63 -13.00 3.56
C MET A 105 8.19 -13.74 4.83
N GLY A 106 8.20 -13.07 5.99
CA GLY A 106 7.66 -13.58 7.24
C GLY A 106 6.19 -14.03 7.10
N VAL A 107 5.33 -13.17 6.56
CA VAL A 107 3.91 -13.49 6.33
C VAL A 107 3.77 -14.68 5.36
N VAL A 108 4.49 -14.69 4.24
CA VAL A 108 4.42 -15.79 3.26
C VAL A 108 4.82 -17.12 3.89
N THR A 109 5.90 -17.14 4.65
CA THR A 109 6.37 -18.37 5.32
C THR A 109 5.39 -18.88 6.36
N GLN A 110 4.77 -18.00 7.15
CA GLN A 110 3.73 -18.36 8.11
C GLN A 110 2.49 -18.95 7.42
N VAL A 111 2.02 -18.32 6.33
CA VAL A 111 0.87 -18.83 5.56
C VAL A 111 1.16 -20.22 5.00
N VAL A 112 2.35 -20.43 4.44
CA VAL A 112 2.76 -21.75 3.92
C VAL A 112 2.89 -22.77 5.04
N GLN A 113 3.43 -22.37 6.19
CA GLN A 113 3.51 -23.24 7.36
C GLN A 113 2.12 -23.69 7.80
N GLU A 114 1.17 -22.77 7.97
CA GLU A 114 -0.22 -23.08 8.34
C GLU A 114 -0.89 -24.01 7.33
N TRP A 115 -0.78 -23.70 6.03
CA TRP A 115 -1.41 -24.50 4.98
C TRP A 115 -0.82 -25.91 4.85
N SER A 116 0.44 -26.09 5.21
CA SER A 116 1.14 -27.39 5.15
C SER A 116 1.04 -28.22 6.43
N ARG A 117 0.40 -27.72 7.50
CA ARG A 117 0.16 -28.49 8.73
C ARG A 117 -0.54 -29.83 8.48
N PRO A 118 -1.62 -29.92 7.67
CA PRO A 118 -2.29 -31.19 7.41
C PRO A 118 -1.45 -32.18 6.58
N LEU A 119 -0.40 -31.68 5.89
CA LEU A 119 0.45 -32.45 4.99
C LEU A 119 1.71 -33.01 5.68
N THR A 120 2.01 -32.55 6.90
CA THR A 120 3.21 -32.94 7.64
C THR A 120 2.85 -33.89 8.77
N ALA A 121 3.55 -35.02 8.87
CA ALA A 121 3.32 -36.03 9.90
C ALA A 121 3.52 -35.50 11.33
N SER A 122 4.31 -34.43 11.50
CA SER A 122 4.52 -33.74 12.77
C SER A 122 3.42 -32.75 13.13
N GLY A 123 2.52 -32.40 12.20
CA GLY A 123 1.51 -31.35 12.38
C GLY A 123 2.06 -29.91 12.45
N ASN A 124 3.38 -29.74 12.35
CA ASN A 124 4.04 -28.43 12.54
C ASN A 124 4.15 -27.59 11.25
N GLY A 125 3.74 -28.14 10.11
CA GLY A 125 3.91 -27.50 8.80
C GLY A 125 5.36 -27.54 8.30
N PHE A 126 5.58 -26.97 7.12
CA PHE A 126 6.91 -26.77 6.55
C PHE A 126 7.70 -25.73 7.33
N SER A 127 9.01 -25.94 7.43
CA SER A 127 9.91 -25.03 8.14
C SER A 127 9.93 -23.64 7.47
N PRO A 128 9.64 -22.55 8.21
CA PRO A 128 9.67 -21.19 7.67
C PRO A 128 11.00 -20.84 7.01
N VAL A 129 12.13 -21.32 7.54
CA VAL A 129 13.47 -21.04 7.02
C VAL A 129 13.67 -21.69 5.65
N ILE A 130 13.23 -22.95 5.49
CA ILE A 130 13.34 -23.67 4.22
C ILE A 130 12.44 -23.01 3.18
N THR A 131 11.21 -22.70 3.57
CA THR A 131 10.25 -21.98 2.72
C THR A 131 10.81 -20.63 2.26
N ALA A 132 11.38 -19.84 3.18
CA ALA A 132 12.03 -18.56 2.85
C ALA A 132 13.18 -18.76 1.84
N ALA A 133 14.03 -19.76 2.04
CA ALA A 133 15.14 -20.05 1.14
C ALA A 133 14.65 -20.44 -0.26
N VAL A 134 13.60 -21.25 -0.35
CA VAL A 134 12.98 -21.65 -1.63
C VAL A 134 12.38 -20.45 -2.36
N PHE A 135 11.57 -19.64 -1.69
CA PHE A 135 11.01 -18.43 -2.30
C PHE A 135 12.10 -17.41 -2.66
N GLY A 136 13.13 -17.25 -1.83
CA GLY A 136 14.29 -16.41 -2.11
C GLY A 136 15.03 -16.86 -3.37
N ALA A 137 15.30 -18.16 -3.52
CA ALA A 137 15.93 -18.72 -4.71
C ALA A 137 15.05 -18.54 -5.96
N LEU A 138 13.74 -18.72 -5.84
CA LEU A 138 12.78 -18.53 -6.93
C LEU A 138 12.71 -17.07 -7.37
N LEU A 139 12.66 -16.13 -6.43
CA LEU A 139 12.71 -14.69 -6.73
C LEU A 139 14.04 -14.30 -7.37
N TYR A 140 15.16 -14.82 -6.88
CA TYR A 140 16.47 -14.59 -7.49
C TYR A 140 16.53 -15.08 -8.94
N TYR A 141 16.04 -16.29 -9.20
CA TYR A 141 15.95 -16.85 -10.55
C TYR A 141 15.04 -16.02 -11.47
N LEU A 142 13.90 -15.57 -10.95
CA LEU A 142 12.97 -14.72 -11.68
C LEU A 142 13.61 -13.36 -12.05
N PHE A 143 14.37 -12.76 -11.14
CA PHE A 143 15.08 -11.52 -11.41
C PHE A 143 16.22 -11.69 -12.41
N TRP A 144 16.89 -12.85 -12.39
CA TRP A 144 17.97 -13.17 -13.33
C TRP A 144 17.49 -13.23 -14.79
N ASN A 145 16.28 -13.72 -15.05
CA ASN A 145 15.76 -13.90 -16.41
C ASN A 145 15.22 -12.62 -17.08
N GLY A 146 15.17 -11.47 -16.38
CA GLY A 146 14.92 -10.14 -16.97
C GLY A 146 13.54 -9.86 -17.59
N GLN A 147 12.65 -10.85 -17.75
CA GLN A 147 11.33 -10.68 -18.36
C GLN A 147 10.24 -10.32 -17.33
N HIS A 148 10.26 -9.09 -16.82
CA HIS A 148 9.36 -8.67 -15.72
C HIS A 148 7.96 -8.23 -16.15
N ARG A 149 7.74 -7.83 -17.41
CA ARG A 149 6.44 -7.27 -17.86
C ARG A 149 5.27 -8.24 -17.72
N ILE A 150 5.49 -9.55 -17.89
CA ILE A 150 4.42 -10.54 -17.72
C ILE A 150 4.14 -10.74 -16.22
N PHE A 151 5.19 -10.86 -15.42
CA PHE A 151 5.10 -11.02 -13.97
C PHE A 151 4.37 -9.84 -13.30
N GLU A 152 4.75 -8.60 -13.63
CA GLU A 152 4.09 -7.39 -13.11
C GLU A 152 2.59 -7.34 -13.45
N LYS A 153 2.21 -7.74 -14.66
CA LYS A 153 0.79 -7.79 -15.07
C LYS A 153 0.01 -8.81 -14.26
N ILE A 154 0.58 -10.00 -14.05
CA ILE A 154 -0.05 -11.05 -13.24
C ILE A 154 -0.22 -10.57 -11.79
N LEU A 155 0.82 -9.95 -11.22
CA LEU A 155 0.77 -9.40 -9.87
C LEU A 155 -0.32 -8.32 -9.74
N ALA A 156 -0.40 -7.40 -10.71
CA ALA A 156 -1.43 -6.37 -10.73
C ALA A 156 -2.85 -6.95 -10.80
N VAL A 157 -3.06 -8.06 -11.53
CA VAL A 157 -4.35 -8.77 -11.57
C VAL A 157 -4.67 -9.36 -10.20
N PHE A 158 -3.74 -10.05 -9.54
CA PHE A 158 -3.98 -10.61 -8.21
C PHE A 158 -4.32 -9.53 -7.17
N VAL A 159 -3.59 -8.42 -7.16
CA VAL A 159 -3.90 -7.29 -6.27
C VAL A 159 -5.26 -6.69 -6.59
N GLY A 160 -5.60 -6.54 -7.87
CA GLY A 160 -6.92 -6.06 -8.30
C GLY A 160 -8.06 -6.96 -7.82
N ILE A 161 -7.90 -8.28 -7.93
CA ILE A 161 -8.87 -9.27 -7.43
C ILE A 161 -8.99 -9.17 -5.92
N MET A 162 -7.87 -9.15 -5.20
CA MET A 162 -7.87 -9.02 -3.74
C MET A 162 -8.58 -7.74 -3.28
N GLY A 163 -8.29 -6.59 -3.91
CA GLY A 163 -8.94 -5.33 -3.59
C GLY A 163 -10.44 -5.38 -3.87
N LEU A 164 -10.85 -6.00 -4.98
CA LEU A 164 -12.26 -6.22 -5.30
C LEU A 164 -12.94 -7.11 -4.24
N CYS A 165 -12.29 -8.18 -3.79
CA CYS A 165 -12.81 -9.05 -2.74
C CYS A 165 -13.08 -8.27 -1.44
N PHE A 166 -12.14 -7.43 -0.98
CA PHE A 166 -12.36 -6.62 0.22
C PHE A 166 -13.52 -5.61 0.06
N ILE A 167 -13.62 -4.98 -1.10
CA ILE A 167 -14.73 -4.06 -1.40
C ILE A 167 -16.06 -4.81 -1.36
N LEU A 168 -16.14 -6.00 -1.97
CA LEU A 168 -17.35 -6.83 -1.93
C LEU A 168 -17.68 -7.26 -0.50
N THR A 169 -16.69 -7.74 0.26
CA THR A 169 -16.88 -8.16 1.65
C THR A 169 -17.38 -7.00 2.52
N MET A 170 -16.86 -5.78 2.35
CA MET A 170 -17.36 -4.60 3.04
C MET A 170 -18.87 -4.39 2.82
N PHE A 171 -19.38 -4.60 1.61
CA PHE A 171 -20.82 -4.50 1.32
C PHE A 171 -21.63 -5.70 1.84
N MET A 172 -21.01 -6.88 2.02
CA MET A 172 -21.69 -8.05 2.58
C MET A 172 -21.81 -7.97 4.10
N VAL A 173 -20.78 -7.43 4.76
CA VAL A 173 -20.70 -7.31 6.22
C VAL A 173 -21.51 -6.09 6.73
N ILE A 174 -21.69 -5.07 5.88
CA ILE A 174 -22.42 -3.82 6.14
C ILE A 174 -22.04 -3.23 7.50
N PRO A 175 -20.91 -2.50 7.60
CA PRO A 175 -20.57 -1.81 8.84
C PRO A 175 -21.67 -0.81 9.19
N ASP A 176 -22.00 -0.67 10.48
CA ASP A 176 -22.98 0.32 10.93
C ASP A 176 -22.48 1.72 10.52
N ALA A 177 -23.32 2.46 9.80
CA ALA A 177 -23.01 3.82 9.37
C ALA A 177 -22.69 4.73 10.56
N GLN A 178 -23.30 4.49 11.73
CA GLN A 178 -22.99 5.24 12.95
C GLN A 178 -21.58 4.96 13.45
N GLU A 179 -21.11 3.71 13.38
CA GLU A 179 -19.73 3.35 13.77
C GLU A 179 -18.70 3.93 12.80
N VAL A 180 -18.99 3.91 11.50
CA VAL A 180 -18.12 4.52 10.48
C VAL A 180 -17.99 6.03 10.70
N ILE A 181 -19.11 6.72 10.95
CA ILE A 181 -19.10 8.17 11.21
C ILE A 181 -18.45 8.47 12.57
N GLY A 182 -18.71 7.65 13.59
CA GLY A 182 -18.09 7.76 14.90
C GLY A 182 -16.57 7.58 14.84
N GLY A 183 -16.08 6.68 13.98
CA GLY A 183 -14.66 6.44 13.74
C GLY A 183 -13.89 7.59 13.09
N LEU A 184 -14.60 8.56 12.50
CA LEU A 184 -14.00 9.79 12.00
C LEU A 184 -13.67 10.79 13.11
N VAL A 185 -14.27 10.63 14.29
CA VAL A 185 -13.99 11.47 15.45
C VAL A 185 -12.66 11.04 16.07
N PRO A 186 -11.70 11.96 16.31
CA PRO A 186 -10.42 11.63 16.93
C PRO A 186 -10.60 11.13 18.36
N ARG A 187 -10.66 9.80 18.51
CA ARG A 187 -10.68 9.10 19.79
C ARG A 187 -9.68 7.96 19.74
N MET A 188 -8.83 7.88 20.75
CA MET A 188 -7.92 6.74 20.91
C MET A 188 -8.72 5.60 21.57
N PRO A 189 -8.72 4.37 21.00
CA PRO A 189 -9.28 3.23 21.69
C PRO A 189 -8.37 2.80 22.85
N ASP A 190 -8.97 2.26 23.90
CA ASP A 190 -8.25 1.75 25.06
C ASP A 190 -7.55 0.42 24.69
N GLY A 191 -6.24 0.35 24.91
CA GLY A 191 -5.46 -0.87 24.65
C GLY A 191 -3.97 -0.59 24.52
N ALA A 192 -3.14 -1.52 25.02
CA ALA A 192 -1.68 -1.36 24.99
C ALA A 192 -1.12 -1.26 23.56
N ASP A 193 -1.73 -1.99 22.61
CA ASP A 193 -1.27 -2.06 21.23
C ASP A 193 -1.91 -0.99 20.31
N ALA A 194 -2.85 -0.18 20.81
CA ALA A 194 -3.60 0.76 20.00
C ALA A 194 -2.69 1.79 19.32
N MET A 195 -1.71 2.30 20.07
CA MET A 195 -0.73 3.26 19.55
C MET A 195 0.24 2.61 18.56
N LEU A 196 0.61 1.34 18.77
CA LEU A 196 1.49 0.60 17.86
C LEU A 196 0.79 0.31 16.53
N ILE A 197 -0.46 -0.16 16.57
CA ILE A 197 -1.27 -0.41 15.38
C ILE A 197 -1.53 0.88 14.60
N MET A 198 -1.85 1.98 15.31
CA MET A 198 -2.00 3.29 14.68
C MET A 198 -0.69 3.75 14.02
N ALA A 199 0.45 3.65 14.72
CA ALA A 199 1.75 4.03 14.17
C ALA A 199 2.12 3.18 12.94
N GLY A 200 1.83 1.88 12.97
CA GLY A 200 2.03 0.98 11.83
C GLY A 200 1.14 1.35 10.64
N MET A 201 -0.14 1.66 10.89
CA MET A 201 -1.07 2.07 9.84
C MET A 201 -0.67 3.41 9.20
N VAL A 202 -0.32 4.41 10.02
CA VAL A 202 0.16 5.72 9.54
C VAL A 202 1.48 5.54 8.77
N GLY A 203 2.43 4.77 9.33
CA GLY A 203 3.74 4.54 8.74
C GLY A 203 3.69 3.81 7.40
N THR A 204 2.83 2.79 7.28
CA THR A 204 2.63 2.05 6.01
C THR A 204 1.89 2.89 4.97
N THR A 205 1.04 3.84 5.38
CA THR A 205 0.30 4.73 4.47
C THR A 205 1.14 5.90 3.97
N MET A 206 2.08 6.40 4.79
CA MET A 206 2.91 7.57 4.51
C MET A 206 4.35 7.22 4.12
N GLY A 207 4.58 6.04 3.54
CA GLY A 207 5.92 5.54 3.22
C GLY A 207 6.75 6.48 2.34
N ALA A 208 7.97 6.80 2.75
CA ALA A 208 8.82 7.79 2.09
C ALA A 208 9.22 7.41 0.65
N ILE A 209 9.36 6.11 0.37
CA ILE A 209 9.72 5.58 -0.95
C ILE A 209 8.72 6.04 -2.03
N LEU A 210 7.44 6.13 -1.67
CA LEU A 210 6.35 6.51 -2.57
C LEU A 210 6.61 7.88 -3.19
N TYR A 211 7.06 8.84 -2.38
CA TYR A 211 7.28 10.21 -2.84
C TYR A 211 8.53 10.33 -3.70
N VAL A 212 9.57 9.54 -3.39
CA VAL A 212 10.77 9.46 -4.22
C VAL A 212 10.45 8.84 -5.58
N VAL A 213 9.73 7.72 -5.61
CA VAL A 213 9.32 7.08 -6.86
C VAL A 213 8.33 7.94 -7.64
N ARG A 214 7.42 8.65 -6.97
CA ARG A 214 6.57 9.66 -7.61
C ARG A 214 7.40 10.67 -8.41
N SER A 215 8.49 11.17 -7.84
CA SER A 215 9.38 12.11 -8.55
C SER A 215 10.00 11.50 -9.81
N ILE A 216 10.42 10.23 -9.74
CA ILE A 216 11.00 9.49 -10.88
C ILE A 216 9.94 9.28 -11.97
N LEU A 217 8.75 8.80 -11.61
CA LEU A 217 7.66 8.56 -12.57
C LEU A 217 7.18 9.85 -13.27
N VAL A 218 7.17 10.98 -12.56
CA VAL A 218 6.85 12.28 -13.15
C VAL A 218 7.92 12.68 -14.17
N GLN A 219 9.19 12.44 -13.87
CA GLN A 219 10.30 12.71 -14.79
C GLN A 219 10.25 11.78 -16.02
N GLU A 220 10.03 10.49 -15.84
CA GLU A 220 9.94 9.50 -16.94
C GLU A 220 8.76 9.79 -17.88
N LYS A 221 7.63 10.27 -17.33
CA LYS A 221 6.48 10.70 -18.14
C LYS A 221 6.70 12.05 -18.82
N GLY A 222 7.76 12.77 -18.50
CA GLY A 222 8.05 14.11 -19.05
C GLY A 222 7.01 15.16 -18.65
N TRP A 223 6.34 15.00 -17.50
CA TRP A 223 5.31 15.94 -17.05
C TRP A 223 5.92 17.28 -16.64
N GLY A 224 5.38 18.37 -17.18
CA GLY A 224 5.86 19.73 -16.91
C GLY A 224 4.77 20.66 -16.35
N LEU A 225 5.02 21.98 -16.42
CA LEU A 225 4.09 23.02 -15.96
C LEU A 225 2.68 22.92 -16.57
N LYS A 226 2.57 22.39 -17.79
CA LYS A 226 1.29 22.20 -18.50
C LYS A 226 0.45 21.06 -17.91
N ASP A 227 1.09 20.10 -17.25
CA ASP A 227 0.47 18.85 -16.78
C ASP A 227 0.06 18.90 -15.30
N LEU A 228 0.30 20.01 -14.59
CA LEU A 228 0.01 20.14 -13.15
C LEU A 228 -1.45 19.82 -12.79
N LYS A 229 -2.41 20.13 -13.66
CA LYS A 229 -3.83 19.77 -13.44
C LYS A 229 -4.04 18.26 -13.53
N GLN A 230 -3.38 17.59 -14.47
CA GLN A 230 -3.45 16.14 -14.63
C GLN A 230 -2.74 15.44 -13.48
N GLU A 231 -1.58 15.95 -13.07
CA GLU A 231 -0.83 15.46 -11.92
C GLU A 231 -1.63 15.55 -10.62
N ARG A 232 -2.30 16.69 -10.38
CA ARG A 232 -3.18 16.87 -9.22
C ARG A 232 -4.34 15.89 -9.24
N ARG A 233 -4.98 15.68 -10.40
CA ARG A 233 -6.08 14.73 -10.55
C ARG A 233 -5.61 13.31 -10.26
N ASP A 234 -4.45 12.92 -10.78
CA ASP A 234 -3.83 11.63 -10.54
C ASP A 234 -3.58 11.42 -9.04
N ALA A 235 -3.00 12.41 -8.34
CA ALA A 235 -2.79 12.35 -6.89
C ALA A 235 -4.10 12.20 -6.08
N ILE A 236 -5.16 12.93 -6.45
CA ILE A 236 -6.48 12.82 -5.80
C ILE A 236 -7.03 11.41 -5.98
N ILE A 237 -7.01 10.89 -7.22
CA ILE A 237 -7.54 9.56 -7.53
C ILE A 237 -6.78 8.49 -6.74
N SER A 238 -5.45 8.54 -6.73
CA SER A 238 -4.62 7.56 -6.01
C SER A 238 -4.89 7.57 -4.50
N SER A 239 -4.90 8.73 -3.86
CA SER A 239 -5.16 8.83 -2.41
C SER A 239 -6.60 8.44 -2.06
N SER A 240 -7.58 8.80 -2.89
CA SER A 240 -8.98 8.41 -2.66
C SER A 240 -9.17 6.90 -2.80
N MET A 241 -8.58 6.28 -3.81
CA MET A 241 -8.63 4.82 -4.01
C MET A 241 -7.92 4.08 -2.88
N MET A 242 -6.79 4.60 -2.40
CA MET A 242 -6.09 4.09 -1.24
C MET A 242 -7.03 4.11 -0.02
N PHE A 243 -7.63 5.25 0.29
CA PHE A 243 -8.54 5.39 1.43
C PHE A 243 -9.74 4.42 1.36
N ILE A 244 -10.39 4.32 0.19
CA ILE A 244 -11.54 3.43 -0.02
C ILE A 244 -11.14 1.97 0.22
N LEU A 245 -10.02 1.53 -0.36
CA LEU A 245 -9.57 0.16 -0.20
C LEU A 245 -9.18 -0.13 1.26
N SER A 246 -8.50 0.81 1.92
CA SER A 246 -8.11 0.69 3.31
C SER A 246 -9.31 0.59 4.26
N ILE A 247 -10.35 1.40 4.04
CA ILE A 247 -11.62 1.26 4.77
C ILE A 247 -12.27 -0.08 4.48
N ALA A 248 -12.26 -0.56 3.23
CA ALA A 248 -12.86 -1.85 2.90
C ALA A 248 -12.20 -3.01 3.64
N VAL A 249 -10.86 -3.00 3.75
CA VAL A 249 -10.10 -3.98 4.54
C VAL A 249 -10.47 -3.87 6.03
N MET A 250 -10.45 -2.66 6.58
CA MET A 250 -10.77 -2.41 7.99
C MET A 250 -12.20 -2.84 8.34
N ALA A 251 -13.18 -2.48 7.52
CA ALA A 251 -14.59 -2.85 7.68
C ALA A 251 -14.80 -4.36 7.58
N SER A 252 -14.11 -5.02 6.65
CA SER A 252 -14.17 -6.47 6.52
C SER A 252 -13.69 -7.17 7.79
N ALA A 253 -12.58 -6.72 8.38
CA ALA A 253 -12.08 -7.27 9.64
C ALA A 253 -12.98 -6.88 10.83
N ALA A 254 -13.48 -5.64 10.86
CA ALA A 254 -14.33 -5.13 11.92
C ALA A 254 -15.69 -5.85 12.01
N GLY A 255 -16.28 -6.32 10.92
CA GLY A 255 -17.54 -7.06 11.04
C GLY A 255 -17.41 -8.58 10.94
N THR A 256 -16.21 -9.13 10.73
CA THR A 256 -16.00 -10.58 10.75
C THR A 256 -15.18 -11.07 11.93
N LEU A 257 -14.09 -10.37 12.28
CA LEU A 257 -13.15 -10.78 13.32
C LEU A 257 -13.47 -10.12 14.67
N HIS A 258 -13.76 -8.81 14.67
CA HIS A 258 -14.07 -8.06 15.90
C HIS A 258 -15.23 -8.66 16.72
N PRO A 259 -16.36 -9.10 16.11
CA PRO A 259 -17.46 -9.70 16.88
C PRO A 259 -17.09 -11.04 17.52
N LEU A 260 -16.05 -11.71 17.00
CA LEU A 260 -15.51 -12.96 17.53
C LEU A 260 -14.42 -12.73 18.59
N GLY A 261 -14.01 -11.48 18.82
CA GLY A 261 -12.88 -11.15 19.70
C GLY A 261 -11.53 -11.65 19.19
N LEU A 262 -11.41 -11.80 17.86
CA LEU A 262 -10.20 -12.21 17.14
C LEU A 262 -9.57 -11.00 16.45
#